data_AF-A0A383E311-F1
#
_entry.id   AF-A0A383E311-F1
#
_cell.length_a   1.000
_cell.length_b   1.000
_cell.length_c   1.000
_cell.angle_alpha   90.00
_cell.angle_beta   90.00
_cell.angle_gamma   90.00
#
_symmetry.space_group_name_H-M   'P 1'
#
loop_
_entity.id
_entity.type
_entity.pdbx_description
1 polymer ?
#
loop_
_entity_poly.entity_id
_entity_poly.type
_entity_poly.pdbx_seq_one_letter_code
_entity_poly.pdbx_strand_id
1 'polypeptide(L)' 'MKHILITTIAAVLSASSFVLGERPNILFIMSDDHALEAIGAYGSWLKKYCPTPT' A
#
# COMPACT_ATOMS: atom_id res chain seq x y z
N MET A 1 -40.44 -21.38 -4.78
CA MET A 1 -39.46 -21.19 -3.68
C MET A 1 -38.03 -21.52 -4.09
N LYS A 2 -37.76 -22.67 -4.73
CA LYS A 2 -36.41 -23.06 -5.20
C LYS A 2 -35.80 -22.06 -6.19
N HIS A 3 -36.59 -21.57 -7.15
CA HIS A 3 -36.14 -20.60 -8.15
C HIS A 3 -35.76 -19.24 -7.56
N ILE A 4 -36.50 -18.76 -6.56
CA ILE A 4 -36.19 -17.53 -5.82
C ILE A 4 -34.84 -17.67 -5.12
N LEU A 5 -34.63 -18.79 -4.41
CA LEU A 5 -33.37 -19.07 -3.73
C LEU A 5 -32.18 -19.14 -4.71
N ILE A 6 -32.36 -19.75 -5.87
CA ILE A 6 -31.33 -19.85 -6.92
C ILE A 6 -31.00 -18.47 -7.49
N THR A 7 -32.00 -17.60 -7.70
CA THR A 7 -31.75 -16.25 -8.23
C THR A 7 -31.06 -15.34 -7.24
N THR A 8 -31.36 -15.44 -5.94
CA THR A 8 -30.64 -14.66 -4.92
C THR A 8 -29.19 -15.12 -4.78
N ILE A 9 -28.91 -16.42 -4.83
CA ILE A 9 -27.53 -16.93 -4.75
C ILE A 9 -26.70 -16.45 -5.95
N ALA A 10 -27.27 -16.50 -7.16
CA ALA A 10 -26.60 -16.03 -8.37
C ALA A 10 -26.28 -14.52 -8.32
N ALA A 11 -27.21 -13.71 -7.82
CA ALA A 11 -27.02 -12.26 -7.70
C ALA A 11 -25.90 -11.89 -6.70
N VAL A 12 -25.80 -12.60 -5.58
CA VAL A 12 -24.72 -12.40 -4.58
C VAL A 12 -23.36 -12.78 -5.17
N LEU A 13 -23.30 -13.84 -5.99
CA LEU A 13 -22.05 -14.31 -6.61
C LEU A 13 -21.53 -13.35 -7.70
N SER A 14 -22.41 -12.64 -8.40
CA SER A 14 -22.02 -11.66 -9.42
C SER A 14 -21.55 -10.32 -8.85
N ALA A 15 -21.85 -10.01 -7.59
CA ALA A 15 -21.43 -8.76 -6.94
C ALA A 15 -19.96 -8.78 -6.48
N SER A 16 -19.33 -9.96 -6.37
CA SER A 16 -17.91 -10.11 -6.02
C SER A 16 -17.00 -9.94 -7.24
N SER A 17 -17.01 -8.75 -7.83
CA SER A 17 -15.97 -8.35 -8.79
C SER A 17 -14.77 -7.82 -8.01
N PHE A 18 -13.68 -8.60 -7.96
CA PHE A 18 -12.42 -8.12 -7.43
C PHE A 18 -11.82 -7.12 -8.41
N VAL A 19 -11.80 -5.83 -8.04
CA VAL A 19 -10.99 -4.83 -8.74
C VAL A 19 -9.53 -5.12 -8.44
N LEU A 20 -8.86 -5.82 -9.35
CA LEU A 20 -7.40 -5.86 -9.35
C LEU A 20 -6.94 -4.48 -9.83
N GLY A 21 -6.36 -3.69 -8.93
CA GLY A 21 -5.74 -2.43 -9.29
C GLY A 21 -4.64 -2.64 -10.33
N GLU A 22 -4.26 -1.55 -11.02
CA GLU A 22 -3.14 -1.61 -11.97
C GLU A 22 -1.88 -2.17 -11.31
N ARG A 23 -1.11 -2.96 -12.07
CA ARG A 23 0.15 -3.52 -11.56
C ARG A 23 1.09 -2.36 -11.17
N PRO A 24 1.52 -2.26 -9.91
CA PRO A 24 2.39 -1.16 -9.48
C PRO A 24 3.81 -1.33 -10.04
N ASN A 25 4.48 -0.20 -10.26
CA ASN A 25 5.93 -0.17 -10.49
C ASN A 25 6.67 -0.31 -9.16
N ILE A 26 7.81 -1.00 -9.17
CA ILE A 26 8.64 -1.21 -7.97
C ILE A 26 9.98 -0.52 -8.18
N LEU A 27 10.34 0.38 -7.26
CA LEU A 27 11.62 1.06 -7.23
C LEU A 27 12.32 0.74 -5.92
N PHE A 28 13.54 0.21 -5.99
CA PHE A 28 14.41 0.01 -4.85
C PHE A 28 15.43 1.15 -4.78
N ILE A 29 15.53 1.78 -3.62
CA ILE A 29 16.55 2.81 -3.35
C ILE A 29 17.42 2.27 -2.22
N MET A 30 18.70 2.06 -2.51
CA MET A 30 19.69 1.65 -1.53
C MET A 30 20.68 2.80 -1.34
N SER A 31 21.02 3.07 -0.09
CA SER A 31 22.07 4.02 0.27
C SER A 31 23.04 3.30 1.18
N ASP A 32 24.32 3.37 0.85
CA ASP A 32 25.37 2.83 1.71
C ASP A 32 25.45 3.65 3.02
N ASP A 33 25.85 3.01 4.11
CA ASP A 33 26.06 3.60 5.45
C ASP A 33 24.91 4.47 6.01
N HIS A 34 23.67 4.22 5.61
CA HIS A 34 22.53 5.03 6.01
C HIS A 34 21.97 4.60 7.38
N ALA A 35 22.70 4.91 8.44
CA ALA A 35 22.23 4.75 9.81
C ALA A 35 20.87 5.47 10.01
N LEU A 36 20.01 4.92 10.87
CA LEU A 36 18.67 5.46 11.14
C LEU A 36 18.71 6.96 11.46
N GLU A 37 19.73 7.36 12.21
CA GLU A 37 19.91 8.72 12.69
C GLU A 37 20.22 9.70 11.54
N ALA A 38 20.87 9.26 10.47
CA ALA A 38 21.20 10.10 9.32
C ALA A 38 19.97 10.46 8.47
N ILE A 39 18.84 9.79 8.68
CA ILE A 39 17.58 10.09 7.98
C ILE A 39 16.81 11.15 8.77
N GLY A 40 16.86 12.40 8.29
CA GLY A 40 16.25 13.56 8.95
C GLY A 40 14.75 13.43 9.25
N ALA A 41 14.01 12.78 8.35
CA ALA A 41 12.57 12.55 8.48
C ALA A 41 12.21 11.74 9.74
N TYR A 42 13.14 10.94 10.26
CA TYR A 42 12.93 10.12 11.47
C TYR A 42 13.13 10.87 12.77
N GLY A 43 13.58 12.14 12.72
CA GLY A 43 13.58 13.00 13.90
C GLY A 43 14.65 12.70 14.95
N SER A 44 15.76 12.10 14.55
CA SER A 44 16.90 11.78 15.41
C SER A 44 17.65 13.03 15.92
N TRP A 45 18.69 12.81 16.75
CA TRP A 45 19.60 13.86 17.20
C TRP A 45 20.40 14.54 16.06
N LEU A 46 20.50 13.89 14.89
CA LEU A 46 21.11 14.45 13.68
C LEU A 46 20.13 15.22 12.79
N LYS A 47 18.82 15.28 13.10
CA LYS A 47 17.80 15.97 12.27
C LYS A 47 18.20 17.40 11.89
N LYS A 48 18.85 18.14 12.80
CA LYS A 48 19.33 19.52 12.54
C LYS A 48 20.40 19.61 11.44
N TYR A 49 21.07 18.50 11.13
CA TYR A 49 22.14 18.41 10.13
C TYR A 49 21.73 17.65 8.87
N CYS A 50 20.61 16.92 8.92
CA CYS A 50 20.09 16.12 7.81
C CYS A 50 18.71 16.66 7.39
N PRO A 51 18.61 17.81 6.69
CA PRO A 51 17.31 18.35 6.28
C PRO A 51 16.68 17.46 5.19
N THR A 52 15.50 16.90 5.47
CA THR A 52 14.63 16.32 4.44
C THR A 52 13.59 17.36 4.02
N PRO A 53 13.22 17.44 2.72
CA PRO A 53 12.17 18.35 2.25
C PRO A 53 10.88 18.22 3.09
N THR A 54 10.21 19.35 3.35
CA THR A 54 8.83 19.42 3.89
C THR A 54 7.80 19.35 2.79
#